data_AF-A0A8T4KR12-F1
#
_entry.id   AF-A0A8T4KR12-F1
#
_cell.length_a   1.000
_cell.length_b   1.000
_cell.length_c   1.000
_cell.angle_alpha   90.00
_cell.angle_beta   90.00
_cell.angle_gamma   90.00
#
_symmetry.space_group_name_H-M   'P 1'
#
loop_
_entity.id
_entity.type
_entity.pdbx_description
1 polymer ?
#
loop_
_entity_poly.entity_id
_entity_poly.type
_entity_poly.pdbx_seq_one_letter_code
_entity_poly.pdbx_strand_id
1 'polypeptide(L)'
;MDKLHKHILRRLYSYGYVGRRHTAREEMKQGLPSHMKNMKLINEACDKLIKEGYLEHCHGDRISINRIKRREIAEIVRAWQNEANTT
;
A
#
# COMPACT_ATOMS: atom_id res chain seq x y z
N MET A 1 -12.34 -1.07 0.76
CA MET A 1 -10.93 -1.01 1.22
C MET A 1 -10.80 0.10 2.26
N ASP A 2 -10.20 -0.16 3.42
CA ASP A 2 -10.08 0.85 4.50
C ASP A 2 -8.97 1.88 4.23
N LYS A 3 -8.84 2.87 5.13
CA LYS A 3 -7.88 3.99 5.02
C LYS A 3 -6.42 3.53 5.04
N LEU A 4 -6.07 2.50 5.83
CA LEU A 4 -4.70 2.00 5.94
C LEU A 4 -4.27 1.28 4.66
N HIS A 5 -5.15 0.44 4.11
CA HIS A 5 -4.90 -0.26 2.85
C HIS A 5 -4.74 0.73 1.69
N LYS A 6 -5.65 1.72 1.60
CA LYS A 6 -5.55 2.80 0.60
C LYS A 6 -4.26 3.61 0.77
N HIS A 7 -3.82 3.88 2.00
CA HIS A 7 -2.54 4.56 2.28
C HIS A 7 -1.33 3.77 1.78
N ILE A 8 -1.27 2.48 2.09
CA ILE A 8 -0.18 1.58 1.64
C ILE A 8 -0.10 1.58 0.10
N LEU A 9 -1.24 1.34 -0.57
CA LEU A 9 -1.30 1.34 -2.03
C LEU A 9 -0.89 2.68 -2.64
N ARG A 10 -1.42 3.80 -2.13
CA ARG A 10 -1.06 5.14 -2.60
C ARG A 10 0.44 5.37 -2.47
N ARG A 11 1.02 5.03 -1.32
CA ARG A 11 2.44 5.22 -1.06
C ARG A 11 3.28 4.43 -2.06
N LEU A 12 3.03 3.12 -2.18
CA LEU A 12 3.78 2.26 -3.09
C LEU A 12 3.63 2.72 -4.56
N TYR A 13 2.43 3.12 -4.95
CA TYR A 13 2.13 3.59 -6.29
C TYR A 13 2.85 4.91 -6.60
N SER A 14 2.82 5.88 -5.68
CA SER A 14 3.42 7.20 -5.85
C SER A 14 4.96 7.12 -5.99
N TYR A 15 5.59 6.20 -5.28
CA TYR A 15 7.04 5.97 -5.36
C TYR A 15 7.45 4.96 -6.44
N GLY A 16 6.49 4.40 -7.19
CA GLY A 16 6.75 3.45 -8.27
C GLY A 16 7.30 2.09 -7.79
N TYR A 17 6.97 1.67 -6.58
CA TYR A 17 7.34 0.35 -6.06
C TYR A 17 6.46 -0.74 -6.70
N VAL A 18 6.88 -1.21 -7.88
CA VAL A 18 6.17 -2.20 -8.70
C VAL A 18 7.15 -3.30 -9.14
N GLY A 19 6.79 -4.57 -8.89
CA GLY A 19 7.59 -5.74 -9.28
C GLY A 19 9.01 -5.71 -8.71
N ARG A 20 10.02 -5.46 -9.55
CA ARG A 20 11.44 -5.41 -9.14
C ARG A 20 11.77 -4.26 -8.18
N ARG A 21 10.94 -3.22 -8.14
CA ARG A 21 11.10 -2.11 -7.19
C ARG A 21 10.24 -2.39 -5.96
N HIS A 22 10.88 -2.61 -4.82
CA HIS A 22 10.22 -3.02 -3.59
C HIS A 22 10.77 -2.27 -2.37
N THR A 23 9.98 -2.19 -1.30
CA THR A 23 10.32 -1.53 -0.03
C THR A 23 9.98 -2.40 1.16
N ALA A 24 10.57 -2.16 2.32
CA ALA A 24 10.22 -2.86 3.55
C ALA A 24 8.81 -2.48 4.02
N ARG A 25 8.07 -3.42 4.64
CA ARG A 25 6.78 -3.17 5.30
C ARG A 25 6.85 -2.04 6.31
N GLU A 26 7.97 -1.93 7.04
CA GLU A 26 8.21 -0.88 8.03
C GLU A 26 8.08 0.54 7.45
N GLU A 27 8.46 0.74 6.19
CA GLU A 27 8.38 2.05 5.53
C GLU A 27 6.94 2.54 5.37
N MET A 28 5.94 1.67 5.53
CA MET A 28 4.52 2.03 5.48
C MET A 28 4.07 2.87 6.69
N LYS A 29 4.86 2.90 7.77
CA LYS A 29 4.62 3.76 8.95
C LYS A 29 4.73 5.26 8.63
N GLN A 30 5.47 5.60 7.57
CA GLN A 30 5.75 6.98 7.23
C GLN A 30 4.50 7.67 6.66
N GLY A 31 4.20 8.86 7.20
CA GLY A 31 3.01 9.64 6.86
C GLY A 31 1.73 9.20 7.57
N LEU A 32 1.78 8.17 8.42
CA LEU A 32 0.66 7.81 9.30
C LEU A 32 0.71 8.62 10.62
N PRO A 33 -0.45 8.94 11.23
CA PRO A 33 -0.50 9.50 12.57
C PRO A 33 0.03 8.50 13.60
N SER A 34 0.50 8.98 14.75
CA SER A 34 1.16 8.15 15.79
C SER A 34 0.37 6.90 16.18
N HIS A 35 -0.94 7.03 16.39
CA HIS A 35 -1.82 5.92 16.75
C HIS A 35 -1.97 4.84 15.66
N MET A 36 -1.65 5.16 14.40
CA MET A 36 -1.68 4.21 13.27
C MET A 36 -0.28 3.65 12.92
N LYS A 37 0.80 4.10 13.56
CA LYS A 37 2.16 3.55 13.39
C LYS A 37 2.36 2.22 14.13
N ASN A 38 1.32 1.38 14.17
CA ASN A 38 1.37 0.07 14.80
C ASN A 38 1.80 -0.98 13.76
N MET A 39 2.99 -1.56 13.94
CA MET A 39 3.55 -2.53 12.99
C MET A 39 2.69 -3.79 12.84
N LYS A 40 1.94 -4.21 13.87
CA LYS A 40 1.04 -5.35 13.77
C LYS A 40 -0.09 -5.06 12.76
N LEU A 41 -0.75 -3.91 12.88
CA LEU A 41 -1.82 -3.50 11.96
C LEU A 41 -1.30 -3.30 10.53
N ILE A 42 -0.09 -2.74 10.38
CA ILE A 42 0.54 -2.56 9.07
C ILE A 42 0.83 -3.92 8.43
N ASN A 43 1.36 -4.88 9.18
CA ASN A 43 1.66 -6.22 8.68
C ASN A 43 0.37 -6.95 8.27
N GLU A 44 -0.66 -6.93 9.11
CA GLU A 44 -1.97 -7.52 8.81
C GLU A 44 -2.61 -6.91 7.54
N ALA A 45 -2.51 -5.58 7.37
CA ALA A 45 -2.97 -4.91 6.16
C ALA A 45 -2.16 -5.30 4.91
N CYS A 46 -0.84 -5.42 5.04
CA CYS A 46 0.02 -5.90 3.94
C CYS A 46 -0.32 -7.33 3.55
N ASP A 47 -0.49 -8.23 4.52
CA ASP A 47 -0.81 -9.65 4.28
C ASP A 47 -2.18 -9.79 3.61
N LYS A 48 -3.16 -8.98 4.01
CA LYS A 48 -4.47 -8.95 3.34
C LYS A 48 -4.35 -8.46 1.89
N LEU A 49 -3.60 -7.39 1.63
CA LEU A 49 -3.36 -6.91 0.27
C LEU A 49 -2.59 -7.91 -0.60
N ILE A 50 -1.68 -8.69 -0.02
CA ILE A 50 -0.99 -9.79 -0.70
C ILE A 50 -1.98 -10.89 -1.05
N LYS A 51 -2.81 -11.32 -0.08
CA LYS A 51 -3.85 -12.34 -0.28
C LYS A 51 -4.87 -11.93 -1.36
N GLU A 52 -5.22 -10.65 -1.41
CA GLU A 52 -6.11 -10.08 -2.43
C GLU A 52 -5.41 -9.82 -3.77
N GLY A 53 -4.09 -10.04 -3.86
CA GLY A 53 -3.30 -9.93 -5.08
C GLY A 53 -2.90 -8.51 -5.47
N TYR A 54 -3.10 -7.52 -4.61
CA TYR A 54 -2.67 -6.13 -4.88
C TYR A 54 -1.18 -5.92 -4.64
N LEU A 55 -0.60 -6.67 -3.71
CA LEU A 55 0.82 -6.65 -3.42
C LEU A 55 1.46 -7.99 -3.74
N GLU A 56 2.74 -7.95 -4.05
CA GLU A 56 3.61 -9.11 -4.20
C GLU A 56 4.62 -9.11 -3.07
N HIS A 57 4.83 -10.30 -2.49
CA HIS A 57 5.96 -10.53 -1.60
C HIS A 57 7.23 -10.62 -2.44
N CYS A 58 8.30 -9.97 -1.98
CA CYS A 58 9.61 -10.07 -2.59
C CYS A 58 10.52 -10.91 -1.68
N HIS A 59 11.67 -10.36 -1.27
CA HIS A 59 12.62 -11.01 -0.35
C HIS A 59 12.54 -10.39 1.05
N GLY A 60 12.57 -11.23 2.10
CA GLY A 60 12.41 -10.76 3.49
C GLY A 60 11.09 -10.01 3.68
N ASP A 61 11.07 -8.97 4.52
CA ASP A 61 9.86 -8.16 4.76
C ASP A 61 9.54 -7.13 3.66
N ARG A 62 9.97 -7.39 2.42
CA ARG A 62 9.82 -6.44 1.31
C ARG A 62 8.59 -6.75 0.47
N ILE A 63 7.89 -5.68 0.13
CA ILE A 63 6.65 -5.69 -0.64
C ILE A 63 6.76 -4.75 -1.84
N SER A 64 6.01 -5.08 -2.90
CA SER A 64 5.79 -4.20 -4.06
C SER A 64 4.36 -4.34 -4.56
N ILE A 65 3.93 -3.41 -5.42
CA ILE A 65 2.66 -3.54 -6.14
C ILE A 65 2.74 -4.71 -7.12
N ASN A 66 1.67 -5.50 -7.14
CA ASN A 66 1.45 -6.52 -8.16
C ASN A 66 1.28 -5.86 -9.53
N ARG A 67 2.12 -6.29 -10.49
CA ARG A 67 2.13 -5.75 -11.86
C ARG A 67 0.81 -5.97 -12.59
N ILE A 68 0.16 -7.10 -12.36
CA ILE A 68 -1.10 -7.49 -12.99
C ILE A 68 -2.24 -6.57 -12.53
N LYS A 69 -2.25 -6.21 -11.24
CA LYS A 69 -3.28 -5.34 -10.64
C LYS A 69 -2.95 -3.84 -10.68
N ARG A 70 -1.85 -3.44 -11.33
CA ARG A 70 -1.39 -2.04 -11.32
C ARG A 70 -2.46 -1.04 -11.79
N ARG A 71 -3.25 -1.38 -12.80
CA ARG A 71 -4.32 -0.50 -13.32
C ARG A 71 -5.42 -0.29 -12.28
N GLU A 72 -5.91 -1.37 -11.68
CA GLU A 72 -6.92 -1.35 -10.62
C GLU A 72 -6.43 -0.54 -9.40
N ILE A 73 -5.17 -0.71 -9.01
CA ILE A 73 -4.56 0.06 -7.93
C ILE A 73 -4.50 1.56 -8.27
N ALA A 74 -4.18 1.92 -9.51
CA ALA A 74 -4.17 3.31 -9.94
C ALA A 74 -5.57 3.95 -9.84
N GLU A 75 -6.62 3.22 -10.19
CA GLU A 75 -8.02 3.67 -10.06
C GLU A 75 -8.40 3.89 -8.59
N ILE A 76 -8.08 2.93 -7.71
CA ILE A 76 -8.31 3.04 -6.26
C ILE A 76 -7.61 4.27 -5.68
N VAL A 77 -6.35 4.49 -6.06
CA VAL A 77 -5.54 5.61 -5.56
C VAL A 77 -6.11 6.95 -6.04
N ARG A 78 -6.47 7.05 -7.32
CA ARG A 78 -7.07 8.28 -7.89
C ARG A 78 -8.41 8.61 -7.24
N ALA A 79 -9.30 7.62 -7.11
CA ALA A 79 -10.59 7.80 -6.47
C ALA A 79 -10.43 8.30 -5.03
N TRP A 80 -9.52 7.69 -4.25
CA TRP A 80 -9.26 8.11 -2.88
C TRP A 80 -8.67 9.52 -2.74
N GLN A 81 -7.79 9.92 -3.66
CA GLN A 81 -7.25 11.28 -3.67
C GLN A 81 -8.33 12.32 -3.99
N ASN A 82 -9.24 12.01 -4.90
CA ASN A 82 -10.36 12.90 -5.23
C ASN A 82 -11.33 13.05 -4.05
N GLU A 83 -11.65 11.96 -3.35
CA GLU A 83 -12.43 11.99 -2.09
C GLU A 83 -11.80 12.96 -1.08
N ALA A 84 -10.49 12.87 -0.88
CA ALA A 84 -9.76 13.71 0.09
C ALA A 84 -9.66 15.19 -0.30
N ASN A 85 -9.82 15.54 -1.58
CA ASN A 85 -9.77 16.93 -2.06
C ASN A 85 -11.15 17.61 -2.09
N THR A 86 -12.22 16.86 -1.86
CA THR A 86 -13.61 17.37 -1.87
C THR A 86 -14.13 17.63 -0.44
N THR A 87 -13.29 17.40 0.58
CA THR A 87 -13.60 17.52 2.00
C THR A 87 -12.65 18.51 2.65
#